data_AF-A0A842L854-F1
#
_entry.id   AF-A0A842L854-F1
#
_cell.length_a   1.000
_cell.length_b   1.000
_cell.length_c   1.000
_cell.angle_alpha   90.00
_cell.angle_beta   90.00
_cell.angle_gamma   90.00
#
_symmetry.space_group_name_H-M   'P 1'
#
loop_
_entity.id
_entity.type
_entity.pdbx_description
1 polymer ?
#
loop_
_entity_poly.entity_id
_entity_poly.type
_entity_poly.pdbx_seq_one_letter_code
_entity_poly.pdbx_strand_id
1 'polypeptide(L)'
;MDDKGVLSADLLFATLIAVLIIVGMVGLVESELSKTQIGELGKARMAGERVAEAINTVYVNGPGYGVNLTLPSGAYTINVNNRMITVNYGNYKINLTIIPKTGVTPADLSAGSYNLRNDNGIIKITKIT
;
A
#
# COMPACT_ATOMS: atom_id res chain seq x y z
N MET A 1 -3.91 64.38 -10.66
CA MET A 1 -3.54 63.13 -11.35
C MET A 1 -2.91 62.23 -10.33
N ASP A 2 -3.65 61.16 -10.04
CA ASP A 2 -3.48 60.22 -8.94
C ASP A 2 -2.33 59.22 -9.19
N ASP A 3 -1.08 59.64 -9.08
CA ASP A 3 0.07 58.71 -9.16
C ASP A 3 0.09 57.68 -8.01
N LYS A 4 -0.57 58.00 -6.87
CA LYS A 4 -0.68 57.07 -5.73
C LYS A 4 -1.76 55.99 -5.91
N GLY A 5 -2.78 56.25 -6.74
CA GLY A 5 -3.85 55.28 -7.01
C GLY A 5 -3.41 54.19 -7.98
N VAL A 6 -2.61 54.57 -8.99
CA VAL A 6 -2.06 53.65 -10.00
C VAL A 6 -1.06 52.68 -9.36
N LEU A 7 -0.09 53.18 -8.58
CA LEU A 7 0.91 52.33 -7.91
C LEU A 7 0.29 51.32 -6.92
N SER A 8 -0.81 51.71 -6.25
CA SER A 8 -1.54 50.84 -5.32
C SER A 8 -2.35 49.78 -6.04
N ALA A 9 -2.97 50.12 -7.17
CA ALA A 9 -3.74 49.18 -7.99
C ALA A 9 -2.85 48.13 -8.67
N ASP A 10 -1.71 48.55 -9.24
CA ASP A 10 -0.71 47.64 -9.82
C ASP A 10 -0.16 46.66 -8.76
N LEU A 11 0.13 47.16 -7.55
CA LEU A 11 0.58 46.31 -6.45
C LEU A 11 -0.49 45.30 -6.02
N LEU A 12 -1.75 45.73 -5.88
CA LEU A 12 -2.87 44.85 -5.53
C LEU A 12 -3.13 43.78 -6.61
N PHE A 13 -2.97 44.15 -7.88
CA PHE A 13 -3.13 43.22 -8.98
C PHE A 13 -1.98 42.21 -9.03
N ALA A 14 -0.74 42.66 -8.82
CA ALA A 14 0.43 41.79 -8.74
C ALA A 14 0.35 40.82 -7.56
N THR A 15 -0.10 41.26 -6.38
CA THR A 15 -0.30 40.36 -5.23
C THR A 15 -1.42 39.37 -5.46
N LEU A 16 -2.52 39.77 -6.10
CA LEU A 16 -3.60 38.86 -6.47
C LEU A 16 -3.11 37.77 -7.42
N ILE A 17 -2.37 38.14 -8.47
CA ILE A 17 -1.77 37.17 -9.40
C ILE A 17 -0.82 36.24 -8.65
N ALA A 18 0.04 36.77 -7.77
CA ALA A 18 0.97 35.96 -7.00
C ALA A 18 0.23 34.93 -6.11
N VAL A 19 -0.85 35.34 -5.45
CA VAL A 19 -1.69 34.44 -4.64
C VAL A 19 -2.35 33.36 -5.50
N LEU A 20 -2.89 33.70 -6.67
CA LEU A 20 -3.50 32.74 -7.59
C LEU A 20 -2.49 31.69 -8.07
N ILE A 21 -1.26 32.10 -8.38
CA ILE A 21 -0.17 31.20 -8.77
C ILE A 21 0.19 30.26 -7.61
N ILE A 22 0.35 30.79 -6.39
CA ILE A 22 0.67 29.98 -5.20
C ILE A 22 -0.43 28.96 -4.93
N VAL A 23 -1.70 29.37 -4.94
CA VAL A 23 -2.84 28.47 -4.72
C VAL A 23 -2.89 27.39 -5.81
N GLY A 24 -2.66 27.76 -7.08
CA GLY A 24 -2.59 26.81 -8.18
C GLY A 24 -1.47 25.76 -8.01
N MET A 25 -0.28 26.19 -7.58
CA MET A 25 0.84 25.28 -7.31
C MET A 25 0.54 24.32 -6.15
N VAL A 26 -0.08 24.79 -5.06
CA VAL A 26 -0.48 23.94 -3.94
C VAL A 26 -1.45 22.84 -4.41
N GLY A 27 -2.46 23.19 -5.21
CA GLY A 27 -3.41 22.21 -5.74
C GLY A 27 -2.76 21.15 -6.65
N LEU A 28 -1.74 21.52 -7.42
CA LEU A 28 -0.97 20.56 -8.24
C LEU A 28 -0.18 19.58 -7.36
N VAL A 29 0.51 20.09 -6.34
CA VAL A 29 1.28 19.26 -5.40
C VAL A 29 0.37 18.28 -4.65
N GLU A 30 -0.78 18.74 -4.16
CA GLU A 30 -1.76 17.88 -3.48
C GLU A 30 -2.30 16.77 -4.40
N SER A 31 -2.54 17.09 -5.67
CA SER A 31 -2.99 16.13 -6.69
C SER A 31 -1.93 15.05 -6.97
N GLU A 32 -0.67 15.44 -7.12
CA GLU A 32 0.43 14.48 -7.32
C GLU A 32 0.67 13.58 -6.10
N LEU A 33 0.63 14.15 -4.89
CA LEU A 33 0.73 13.39 -3.65
C LEU A 33 -0.41 12.38 -3.52
N SER A 34 -1.65 12.80 -3.83
CA SER A 34 -2.83 11.94 -3.78
C SER A 34 -2.73 10.78 -4.79
N LYS A 35 -2.32 11.05 -6.03
CA LYS A 35 -2.11 10.02 -7.06
C LYS A 35 -1.03 9.03 -6.65
N THR A 36 0.06 9.52 -6.07
CA THR A 36 1.16 8.69 -5.58
C THR A 36 0.68 7.77 -4.45
N GLN A 37 -0.08 8.30 -3.48
CA GLN A 37 -0.64 7.52 -2.39
C GLN A 37 -1.58 6.40 -2.88
N ILE A 38 -2.42 6.68 -3.88
CA ILE A 38 -3.30 5.67 -4.49
C ILE A 38 -2.48 4.58 -5.19
N GLY A 39 -1.43 4.96 -5.92
CA GLY A 39 -0.54 4.02 -6.60
C GLY A 39 0.16 3.07 -5.64
N GLU A 40 0.71 3.59 -4.55
CA GLU A 40 1.38 2.80 -3.52
C GLU A 40 0.40 1.93 -2.72
N LEU A 41 -0.80 2.42 -2.42
CA LEU A 41 -1.87 1.61 -1.83
C LEU A 41 -2.25 0.43 -2.75
N GLY A 42 -2.31 0.66 -4.06
CA GLY A 42 -2.53 -0.39 -5.06
C GLY A 42 -1.42 -1.45 -5.04
N LYS A 43 -0.15 -1.04 -4.94
CA LYS A 43 0.98 -1.97 -4.79
C LYS A 43 0.90 -2.77 -3.50
N ALA A 44 0.57 -2.13 -2.37
CA ALA A 44 0.38 -2.82 -1.10
C ALA A 44 -0.74 -3.86 -1.19
N ARG A 45 -1.87 -3.51 -1.83
CA ARG A 45 -2.96 -4.45 -2.10
C ARG A 45 -2.47 -5.65 -2.91
N MET A 46 -1.78 -5.42 -4.03
CA MET A 46 -1.25 -6.50 -4.87
C MET A 46 -0.30 -7.42 -4.09
N ALA A 47 0.53 -6.87 -3.20
CA ALA A 47 1.38 -7.68 -2.33
C ALA A 47 0.55 -8.59 -1.42
N GLY A 48 -0.53 -8.06 -0.81
CA GLY A 48 -1.49 -8.85 -0.04
C GLY A 48 -2.18 -9.96 -0.83
N GLU A 49 -2.65 -9.65 -2.05
CA GLU A 49 -3.32 -10.63 -2.93
C GLU A 49 -2.37 -11.77 -3.29
N ARG A 50 -1.08 -11.48 -3.53
CA ARG A 50 -0.07 -12.53 -3.78
C ARG A 50 0.17 -13.42 -2.56
N VAL A 51 0.16 -12.87 -1.34
CA VAL A 51 0.22 -13.67 -0.11
C VAL A 51 -1.02 -14.57 -0.02
N ALA A 52 -2.21 -14.02 -0.28
CA ALA A 52 -3.46 -14.77 -0.27
C ALA A 52 -3.44 -15.93 -1.27
N GLU A 53 -3.01 -15.66 -2.50
CA GLU A 53 -2.87 -16.64 -3.58
C GLU A 53 -1.85 -17.73 -3.21
N ALA A 54 -0.70 -17.37 -2.65
CA ALA A 54 0.30 -18.34 -2.24
C ALA A 54 -0.21 -19.25 -1.11
N ILE A 55 -0.89 -18.69 -0.11
CA ILE A 55 -1.53 -19.47 0.97
C ILE A 55 -2.59 -20.41 0.40
N ASN A 56 -3.46 -19.91 -0.48
CA ASN A 56 -4.51 -20.70 -1.11
C ASN A 56 -3.92 -21.84 -1.96
N THR A 57 -2.86 -21.56 -2.70
CA THR A 57 -2.16 -22.56 -3.53
C THR A 57 -1.56 -23.66 -2.65
N VAL A 58 -0.83 -23.28 -1.60
CA VAL A 58 -0.23 -24.23 -0.66
C VAL A 58 -1.28 -25.04 0.10
N TYR A 59 -2.42 -24.44 0.40
CA TYR A 59 -3.56 -25.14 0.98
C TYR A 59 -4.13 -26.19 0.04
N VAL A 60 -4.47 -25.81 -1.20
CA VAL A 60 -5.14 -26.67 -2.18
C VAL A 60 -4.26 -27.83 -2.63
N ASN A 61 -2.95 -27.62 -2.77
CA ASN A 61 -2.01 -28.68 -3.15
C ASN A 61 -1.71 -29.66 -2.00
N GLY A 62 -2.13 -29.34 -0.77
CA GLY A 62 -2.07 -30.27 0.36
C GLY A 62 -0.69 -30.46 1.00
N PRO A 63 -0.59 -31.40 1.94
CA PRO A 63 0.62 -31.63 2.75
C PRO A 63 1.88 -31.88 1.94
N GLY A 64 3.00 -31.28 2.36
CA GLY A 64 4.31 -31.44 1.73
C GLY A 64 4.60 -30.45 0.60
N TYR A 65 3.56 -29.81 0.03
CA TYR A 65 3.73 -28.78 -0.97
C TYR A 65 4.24 -27.47 -0.35
N GLY A 66 5.09 -26.75 -1.09
CA GLY A 66 5.52 -25.41 -0.72
C GLY A 66 5.89 -24.57 -1.92
N VAL A 67 5.79 -23.25 -1.76
CA VAL A 67 6.08 -22.26 -2.80
C VAL A 67 6.92 -21.14 -2.22
N ASN A 68 7.82 -20.59 -3.03
CA ASN A 68 8.56 -19.39 -2.69
C ASN A 68 7.78 -18.16 -3.18
N LEU A 69 7.63 -17.19 -2.29
CA LEU A 69 6.95 -15.93 -2.53
C LEU A 69 7.94 -14.79 -2.32
N THR A 70 8.08 -13.93 -3.32
CA THR A 70 8.85 -12.69 -3.20
C THR A 70 7.90 -11.50 -3.19
N LEU A 71 7.94 -10.74 -2.11
CA LEU A 71 7.16 -9.54 -1.90
C LEU A 71 7.99 -8.31 -2.32
N PRO A 72 7.44 -7.43 -3.19
CA PRO A 72 8.16 -6.27 -3.67
C PRO A 72 8.47 -5.28 -2.55
N SER A 73 9.48 -4.44 -2.74
CA SER A 73 9.75 -3.33 -1.82
C SER A 73 8.52 -2.41 -1.70
N GLY A 74 8.29 -1.91 -0.49
CA GLY A 74 7.19 -0.98 -0.21
C GLY A 74 7.01 -0.75 1.29
N ALA A 75 6.35 0.35 1.63
CA ALA A 75 6.05 0.74 3.01
C ALA A 75 4.72 0.14 3.49
N TYR A 76 4.62 -1.19 3.48
CA TYR A 76 3.44 -1.92 3.91
C TYR A 76 3.80 -3.05 4.87
N THR A 77 2.83 -3.46 5.69
CA THR A 77 2.92 -4.68 6.50
C THR A 77 1.70 -5.55 6.22
N ILE A 78 1.90 -6.86 6.16
CA ILE A 78 0.86 -7.84 5.88
C ILE A 78 0.75 -8.74 7.10
N ASN A 79 -0.33 -8.61 7.86
CA ASN A 79 -0.64 -9.50 8.96
C ASN A 79 -1.47 -10.67 8.44
N VAL A 80 -0.96 -11.88 8.60
CA VAL A 80 -1.63 -13.13 8.23
C VAL A 80 -2.20 -13.76 9.48
N ASN A 81 -3.47 -14.16 9.41
CA ASN A 81 -4.15 -14.93 10.44
C ASN A 81 -5.02 -16.01 9.80
N ASN A 82 -5.63 -16.86 10.61
CA ASN A 82 -6.68 -17.77 10.15
C ASN A 82 -7.81 -16.97 9.49
N ARG A 83 -8.30 -17.43 8.32
CA ARG A 83 -9.40 -16.86 7.51
C ARG A 83 -9.09 -15.57 6.77
N MET A 84 -8.17 -14.72 7.24
CA MET A 84 -7.94 -13.42 6.62
C MET A 84 -6.49 -12.94 6.68
N ILE A 85 -6.18 -12.04 5.74
CA ILE A 85 -4.95 -11.28 5.67
C ILE A 85 -5.33 -9.80 5.76
N THR A 86 -4.60 -9.05 6.58
CA THR A 86 -4.75 -7.60 6.70
C THR A 86 -3.49 -6.92 6.17
N VAL A 87 -3.62 -6.15 5.09
CA VAL A 87 -2.56 -5.29 4.58
C VAL A 87 -2.71 -3.90 5.21
N ASN A 88 -1.65 -3.41 5.85
CA ASN A 88 -1.58 -2.06 6.40
C ASN A 88 -0.63 -1.22 5.54
N TYR A 89 -1.10 -0.04 5.12
CA TYR A 89 -0.32 0.96 4.40
C TYR A 89 -0.67 2.36 4.93
N GLY A 90 0.22 2.97 5.70
CA GLY A 90 -0.09 4.21 6.43
C GLY A 90 -1.34 4.05 7.30
N ASN A 91 -2.36 4.88 7.06
CA ASN A 91 -3.65 4.83 7.75
C ASN A 91 -4.68 3.89 7.09
N TYR A 92 -4.35 3.29 5.96
CA TYR A 92 -5.24 2.40 5.21
C TYR A 92 -5.06 0.96 5.65
N LYS A 93 -6.18 0.25 5.78
CA LYS A 93 -6.23 -1.20 6.04
C LYS A 93 -7.06 -1.88 4.97
N ILE A 94 -6.51 -2.94 4.38
CA ILE A 94 -7.17 -3.75 3.37
C ILE A 94 -7.27 -5.17 3.89
N ASN A 95 -8.49 -5.68 4.01
CA ASN A 95 -8.75 -7.05 4.44
C ASN A 95 -8.98 -7.94 3.22
N LEU A 96 -8.22 -9.02 3.12
CA LEU A 96 -8.31 -10.03 2.08
C LEU A 96 -8.69 -11.37 2.72
N THR A 97 -9.60 -12.10 2.09
CA THR A 97 -10.02 -13.42 2.59
C THR A 97 -9.18 -14.52 1.96
N ILE A 98 -8.83 -15.53 2.75
CA ILE A 98 -8.16 -16.74 2.29
C ILE A 98 -9.11 -17.95 2.37
N ILE A 99 -8.84 -18.96 1.54
CA ILE A 99 -9.56 -20.23 1.49
C ILE A 99 -9.46 -20.96 2.83
N PRO A 100 -8.25 -21.26 3.37
CA PRO A 100 -8.13 -21.95 4.65
C PRO A 100 -8.76 -21.15 5.79
N LYS A 101 -9.69 -21.77 6.51
CA LYS A 101 -10.33 -21.15 7.68
C LYS A 101 -9.60 -21.42 8.99
N THR A 102 -8.72 -22.42 9.01
CA THR A 102 -7.88 -22.83 10.12
C THR A 102 -6.56 -23.38 9.57
N GLY A 103 -5.57 -23.57 10.44
CA GLY A 103 -4.30 -24.18 10.04
C GLY A 103 -3.37 -23.24 9.28
N VAL A 104 -3.46 -21.93 9.51
CA VAL A 104 -2.46 -20.96 9.05
C VAL A 104 -1.73 -20.42 10.27
N THR A 105 -0.41 -20.55 10.30
CA THR A 105 0.41 -19.96 11.35
C THR A 105 0.39 -18.44 11.19
N PRO A 106 0.02 -17.67 12.23
CA PRO A 106 0.05 -16.22 12.15
C PRO A 106 1.46 -15.71 11.85
N ALA A 107 1.55 -14.71 10.98
CA ALA A 107 2.82 -14.11 10.59
C ALA A 107 2.64 -12.67 10.16
N ASP A 108 3.66 -11.85 10.43
CA ASP A 108 3.76 -10.50 9.90
C ASP A 108 4.81 -10.49 8.79
N LEU A 109 4.39 -10.12 7.59
CA LEU A 109 5.25 -10.04 6.42
C LEU A 109 5.46 -8.60 6.02
N SER A 110 6.68 -8.30 5.60
CA SER A 110 7.06 -7.09 4.88
C SER A 110 7.66 -7.49 3.52
N ALA A 111 8.16 -6.52 2.76
CA ALA A 111 9.02 -6.80 1.61
C ALA A 111 10.11 -7.84 1.93
N GLY A 112 10.37 -8.74 0.98
CA GLY A 112 11.34 -9.83 1.13
C GLY A 112 10.86 -11.16 0.52
N SER A 113 11.69 -12.19 0.66
CA SER A 113 11.40 -13.54 0.19
C SER A 113 10.95 -14.45 1.33
N TYR A 114 9.95 -15.29 1.06
CA TYR A 114 9.33 -16.18 2.03
C TYR A 114 9.09 -17.54 1.39
N ASN A 115 9.24 -18.60 2.17
CA ASN A 115 8.76 -19.93 1.83
C ASN A 115 7.43 -20.15 2.54
N LEU A 116 6.40 -20.51 1.78
CA LEU A 116 5.13 -20.94 2.31
C LEU A 116 5.02 -22.43 2.10
N ARG A 117 4.78 -23.19 3.17
CA ARG A 117 4.75 -24.66 3.11
C ARG A 117 3.60 -25.23 3.91
N ASN A 118 2.96 -26.24 3.34
CA ASN A 118 1.94 -27.04 4.02
C ASN A 118 2.64 -28.16 4.81
N ASP A 119 2.75 -27.96 6.11
CA ASP A 119 3.30 -28.93 7.04
C ASP A 119 2.14 -29.72 7.66
N ASN A 120 1.75 -30.81 6.99
CA ASN A 120 0.69 -31.72 7.44
C ASN A 120 -0.66 -31.03 7.77
N GLY A 121 -1.11 -30.13 6.89
CA GLY A 121 -2.34 -29.37 7.05
C GLY A 121 -2.15 -28.00 7.72
N ILE A 122 -0.94 -27.69 8.21
CA ILE A 122 -0.61 -26.39 8.79
C ILE A 122 0.29 -25.61 7.84
N ILE A 123 -0.20 -24.48 7.35
CA ILE A 123 0.54 -23.57 6.48
C ILE A 123 1.49 -22.73 7.33
N LYS A 124 2.78 -22.97 7.13
CA LYS A 124 3.88 -22.23 7.76
C LYS A 124 4.47 -21.24 6.76
N ILE A 125 4.80 -20.06 7.26
CA ILE A 125 5.43 -18.99 6.48
C ILE A 125 6.78 -18.72 7.13
N THR A 126 7.86 -18.91 6.38
CA THR A 126 9.23 -18.74 6.86
C THR A 126 9.96 -17.76 5.96
N LYS A 127 10.60 -16.74 6.53
CA LYS A 127 11.42 -15.82 5.75
C LYS A 127 12.66 -16.54 5.22
N ILE A 128 12.95 -16.35 3.93
CA ILE A 128 14.17 -16.85 3.28
C ILE A 128 15.15 -15.68 3.29
N THR A 129 16.28 -15.87 3.98
CA THR A 129 17.37 -14.90 4.04
C THR A 129 18.01 -14.70 2.68
#